data_AF-A0A662H2R4-F1
#
_entry.id   AF-A0A662H2R4-F1
#
_cell.length_a   1.000
_cell.length_b   1.000
_cell.length_c   1.000
_cell.angle_alpha   90.00
_cell.angle_beta   90.00
_cell.angle_gamma   90.00
#
_symmetry.space_group_name_H-M   'P 1'
#
loop_
_entity.id
_entity.type
_entity.pdbx_description
1 polymer ?
#
loop_
_entity_poly.entity_id
_entity_poly.type
_entity_poly.pdbx_seq_one_letter_code
_entity_poly.pdbx_strand_id
1 'polypeptide(L)'
;MLVRAVILLVVGVPIIFVGVKILSRLRKVEVASSRIFLRGDEFKTATLYIVAGSLLALGATVMLLFWSITNIDMLRILASFHFMAFALLFYYALYRIYKILEV
;
A
#
# COMPACT_ATOMS: atom_id res chain seq x y z
N MET A 1 2.57 24.03 0.82
CA MET A 1 3.60 22.99 0.65
C MET A 1 3.89 22.20 1.93
N LEU A 2 3.98 22.85 3.10
CA LEU A 2 4.32 22.19 4.37
C LEU A 2 3.34 21.06 4.77
N VAL A 3 2.03 21.29 4.68
CA VAL A 3 1.00 20.27 4.98
C VAL A 3 1.17 19.00 4.14
N ARG A 4 1.45 19.14 2.83
CA ARG A 4 1.66 18.00 1.92
C ARG A 4 2.90 17.21 2.32
N ALA A 5 3.99 17.89 2.68
CA ALA A 5 5.22 17.25 3.13
C ALA A 5 5.02 16.49 4.46
N VAL A 6 4.28 17.08 5.40
CA VAL A 6 3.94 16.43 6.68
C VAL A 6 3.11 15.18 6.45
N ILE A 7 2.08 15.23 5.59
CA ILE A 7 1.26 14.05 5.26
C ILE A 7 2.12 12.94 4.62
N LEU A 8 3.01 13.30 3.69
CA LEU A 8 3.93 12.33 3.07
C LEU A 8 4.89 11.71 4.09
N LEU A 9 5.38 12.49 5.06
CA LEU A 9 6.21 11.95 6.15
C LEU A 9 5.41 11.00 7.05
N VAL A 10 4.24 11.44 7.52
CA VAL A 10 3.41 10.69 8.47
C VAL A 10 2.90 9.38 7.87
N VAL A 11 2.62 9.33 6.56
CA VAL A 11 2.13 8.11 5.89
C VAL A 11 3.28 7.31 5.26
N GLY A 12 4.20 7.99 4.58
CA GLY A 12 5.28 7.36 3.82
C GLY A 12 6.36 6.74 4.70
N VAL A 13 6.77 7.40 5.80
CA VAL A 13 7.82 6.87 6.67
C VAL A 13 7.39 5.54 7.32
N PRO A 14 6.18 5.40 7.89
CA PRO A 14 5.73 4.11 8.41
C PRO A 14 5.69 3.01 7.35
N ILE A 15 5.20 3.31 6.14
CA ILE A 15 5.17 2.34 5.03
C ILE A 15 6.58 1.84 4.71
N ILE A 16 7.55 2.76 4.57
CA ILE A 16 8.95 2.41 4.28
C ILE A 16 9.54 1.60 5.44
N PHE A 17 9.35 2.05 6.69
CA PHE A 17 9.89 1.37 7.86
C PHE A 17 9.38 -0.07 8.00
N VAL A 18 8.07 -0.28 7.84
CA VAL A 18 7.45 -1.62 7.85
C VAL A 18 7.96 -2.46 6.67
N GLY A 19 8.07 -1.86 5.48
CA GLY A 19 8.61 -2.53 4.30
C GLY A 19 10.04 -3.03 4.50
N VAL A 20 10.93 -2.22 5.05
CA VAL A 20 12.32 -2.61 5.36
C VAL A 20 12.34 -3.76 6.38
N LYS A 21 11.49 -3.71 7.41
CA LYS A 21 11.40 -4.82 8.38
C LYS A 21 10.90 -6.11 7.73
N ILE A 22 9.90 -6.05 6.87
CA ILE A 22 9.42 -7.22 6.11
C ILE A 22 10.57 -7.81 5.28
N LEU A 23 11.26 -6.99 4.50
CA LEU A 23 12.40 -7.45 3.68
C LEU A 23 13.50 -8.09 4.53
N SER A 24 13.81 -7.54 5.71
CA SER A 24 14.80 -8.11 6.62
C SER A 24 14.40 -9.50 7.14
N ARG A 25 13.10 -9.73 7.40
CA ARG A 25 12.58 -11.02 7.87
C ARG A 25 12.48 -12.05 6.75
N LEU A 26 12.14 -11.62 5.53
CA LEU A 26 12.10 -12.47 4.35
C LEU A 26 13.45 -13.07 3.98
N ARG A 27 14.57 -12.49 4.43
CA ARG A 27 15.92 -13.07 4.24
C ARG A 27 16.08 -14.45 4.88
N LYS A 28 15.30 -14.77 5.93
CA LYS A 28 15.28 -16.10 6.57
C LYS A 28 14.24 -16.97 5.87
N VAL A 29 14.56 -17.42 4.65
CA VAL A 29 13.60 -18.03 3.71
C VAL A 29 12.84 -19.21 4.34
N GLU A 30 13.51 -20.13 5.03
CA GLU A 30 12.87 -21.30 5.65
C GLU A 30 11.84 -20.92 6.73
N VAL A 31 12.18 -19.93 7.55
CA VAL A 31 11.29 -19.45 8.63
C VAL A 31 10.13 -18.65 8.04
N ALA A 32 10.41 -17.81 7.05
CA ALA A 32 9.41 -16.99 6.38
C ALA A 32 8.41 -17.84 5.58
N SER A 33 8.88 -18.83 4.82
CA SER A 33 8.02 -19.72 4.03
C SER A 33 7.11 -20.55 4.93
N SER A 34 7.65 -21.09 6.03
CA SER A 34 6.87 -21.84 7.02
C SER A 34 5.77 -20.97 7.65
N ARG A 35 6.09 -19.73 8.04
CA ARG A 35 5.12 -18.79 8.62
C ARG A 35 4.04 -18.37 7.63
N ILE A 36 4.44 -18.09 6.38
CA ILE A 36 3.50 -17.74 5.30
C ILE A 36 2.58 -18.94 5.00
N PHE A 37 3.13 -20.15 4.95
CA PHE A 37 2.35 -21.37 4.69
C PHE A 37 1.34 -21.65 5.82
N LEU A 38 1.79 -21.59 7.07
CA LEU A 38 0.92 -21.78 8.25
C LEU A 38 -0.19 -20.72 8.36
N ARG A 39 0.00 -19.55 7.77
CA ARG A 39 -0.98 -18.44 7.75
C ARG A 39 -1.42 -18.08 6.33
N GLY A 40 -1.53 -19.09 5.46
CA GLY A 40 -1.82 -18.91 4.04
C GLY A 40 -3.06 -18.04 3.78
N ASP A 41 -4.11 -18.17 4.59
CA ASP A 41 -5.33 -17.36 4.45
C ASP A 41 -5.10 -15.88 4.77
N GLU A 42 -4.32 -15.58 5.82
CA GLU A 42 -3.97 -14.20 6.17
C GLU A 42 -3.08 -13.57 5.09
N PHE A 43 -2.13 -14.35 4.56
CA PHE A 43 -1.24 -13.92 3.48
C PHE A 43 -2.01 -13.69 2.17
N LYS A 44 -2.92 -14.59 1.81
CA LYS A 44 -3.83 -14.44 0.67
C LYS A 44 -4.66 -13.18 0.81
N THR A 45 -5.22 -12.95 1.98
CA THR A 45 -6.00 -11.73 2.27
C THR A 45 -5.15 -10.47 2.14
N ALA A 46 -3.92 -10.46 2.67
CA ALA A 46 -3.00 -9.34 2.51
C ALA A 46 -2.67 -9.08 1.02
N THR A 47 -2.46 -10.15 0.25
CA THR A 47 -2.21 -10.06 -1.20
C THR A 47 -3.41 -9.47 -1.94
N LEU A 48 -4.63 -9.87 -1.58
CA LEU A 48 -5.86 -9.30 -2.16
C LEU A 48 -5.97 -7.80 -1.91
N TYR A 49 -5.57 -7.30 -0.74
CA TYR A 49 -5.55 -5.84 -0.49
C TYR A 49 -4.50 -5.11 -1.31
N ILE A 50 -3.33 -5.72 -1.55
CA ILE A 50 -2.31 -5.13 -2.44
C ILE A 50 -2.87 -5.02 -3.86
N VAL A 51 -3.52 -6.09 -4.34
CA VAL A 51 -4.14 -6.10 -5.69
C VAL A 51 -5.26 -5.06 -5.78
N ALA A 52 -6.19 -5.05 -4.82
CA ALA A 52 -7.28 -4.09 -4.77
C ALA A 52 -6.78 -2.63 -4.69
N GLY A 53 -5.78 -2.38 -3.84
CA GLY A 53 -5.12 -1.07 -3.76
C GLY A 53 -4.46 -0.67 -5.08
N SER A 54 -3.80 -1.59 -5.76
CA SER A 54 -3.16 -1.33 -7.05
C SER A 54 -4.18 -0.94 -8.12
N LEU A 55 -5.36 -1.56 -8.13
CA LEU A 55 -6.47 -1.17 -9.01
C LEU A 55 -6.96 0.26 -8.73
N LEU A 56 -7.03 0.66 -7.46
CA LEU A 56 -7.36 2.04 -7.09
C LEU A 56 -6.31 3.03 -7.58
N ALA A 57 -5.02 2.71 -7.43
CA ALA A 57 -3.93 3.55 -7.91
C ALA A 57 -3.95 3.69 -9.45
N LEU A 58 -4.27 2.62 -10.17
CA LEU A 58 -4.47 2.65 -11.62
C LEU A 58 -5.64 3.55 -11.99
N GLY A 59 -6.80 3.39 -11.33
CA GLY A 59 -7.97 4.24 -11.53
C GLY A 59 -7.66 5.72 -11.30
N ALA A 60 -6.94 6.04 -10.21
CA ALA A 60 -6.49 7.39 -9.90
C ALA A 60 -5.57 7.97 -10.99
N THR A 61 -4.66 7.15 -11.51
CA THR A 61 -3.73 7.54 -12.58
C THR A 61 -4.48 7.87 -13.86
N VAL A 62 -5.46 7.03 -14.23
CA VAL A 62 -6.33 7.28 -15.38
C VAL A 62 -7.13 8.59 -15.19
N MET A 63 -7.69 8.83 -14.00
CA MET A 63 -8.39 10.09 -13.70
C MET A 63 -7.47 11.31 -13.85
N LEU A 64 -6.22 11.23 -13.37
CA LEU A 64 -5.24 12.32 -13.55
C LEU A 64 -4.86 12.53 -15.02
N LEU A 65 -4.78 11.46 -15.82
CA LEU A 65 -4.54 11.56 -17.25
C LEU A 65 -5.69 12.31 -17.94
N PHE A 66 -6.94 11.95 -17.64
CA PHE A 66 -8.11 12.66 -18.17
C PHE A 66 -8.18 14.11 -17.66
N TRP A 67 -7.83 14.36 -16.40
CA TRP A 67 -7.73 15.72 -15.86
C TRP A 67 -6.71 16.56 -16.64
N SER A 68 -5.55 15.99 -16.99
CA SER A 68 -4.52 16.70 -17.76
C SER A 68 -5.00 17.16 -19.14
N ILE A 69 -6.01 16.51 -19.71
CA ILE A 69 -6.57 16.85 -21.02
C ILE A 69 -7.76 17.79 -20.87
N THR A 70 -8.63 17.54 -19.89
CA THR A 70 -9.93 18.20 -19.74
C THR A 70 -9.94 19.37 -18.76
N ASN A 71 -8.93 19.45 -17.88
CA ASN A 71 -8.86 20.38 -16.75
C ASN A 71 -10.07 20.34 -15.77
N ILE A 72 -10.82 19.23 -15.75
CA ILE A 72 -11.96 19.07 -14.84
C ILE A 72 -11.47 18.78 -13.41
N ASP A 73 -11.48 19.78 -12.54
CA ASP A 73 -10.95 19.68 -11.17
C ASP A 73 -11.52 18.52 -10.34
N MET A 74 -12.76 18.09 -10.61
CA MET A 74 -13.39 16.95 -9.94
C MET A 74 -12.59 15.65 -10.13
N LEU A 75 -11.95 15.44 -11.30
CA LEU A 75 -11.11 14.28 -11.56
C LEU A 75 -9.86 14.27 -10.67
N ARG A 76 -9.25 15.44 -10.44
CA ARG A 76 -8.08 15.60 -9.55
C ARG A 76 -8.45 15.28 -8.10
N ILE A 77 -9.62 15.74 -7.66
CA ILE A 77 -10.13 15.47 -6.31
C ILE A 77 -10.42 13.97 -6.14
N LEU A 78 -11.13 13.36 -7.08
CA LEU A 78 -11.42 11.92 -7.07
C LEU A 78 -10.15 11.06 -7.09
N ALA A 79 -9.17 11.42 -7.93
CA ALA A 79 -7.88 10.74 -7.96
C ALA A 79 -7.16 10.82 -6.60
N SER A 80 -7.25 11.95 -5.90
CA SER A 80 -6.66 12.13 -4.58
C SER A 80 -7.28 11.18 -3.55
N PHE A 81 -8.61 10.99 -3.58
CA PHE A 81 -9.28 10.01 -2.72
C PHE A 81 -8.87 8.56 -3.04
N HIS A 82 -8.72 8.23 -4.32
CA HIS A 82 -8.26 6.90 -4.74
C HIS A 82 -6.82 6.62 -4.28
N PHE A 83 -5.91 7.59 -4.42
CA PHE A 83 -4.54 7.45 -3.90
C PHE A 83 -4.50 7.34 -2.37
N MET A 84 -5.37 8.05 -1.66
CA MET A 84 -5.48 7.92 -0.21
C MET A 84 -5.94 6.50 0.18
N ALA A 85 -6.98 5.99 -0.47
CA ALA A 85 -7.48 4.64 -0.23
C ALA A 85 -6.41 3.58 -0.58
N PHE A 86 -5.67 3.76 -1.67
CA PHE A 86 -4.51 2.93 -2.02
C PHE A 86 -3.47 2.93 -0.90
N ALA A 87 -3.04 4.09 -0.42
CA ALA A 87 -2.02 4.19 0.62
C ALA A 87 -2.43 3.47 1.92
N LEU A 88 -3.70 3.60 2.32
CA LEU A 88 -4.26 2.94 3.49
C LEU A 88 -4.31 1.41 3.32
N LEU A 89 -4.82 0.92 2.19
CA LEU A 89 -4.85 -0.52 1.90
C LEU A 89 -3.44 -1.12 1.82
N PHE A 90 -2.51 -0.39 1.20
CA PHE A 90 -1.13 -0.82 1.06
C PHE A 90 -0.43 -0.90 2.41
N TYR A 91 -0.56 0.14 3.25
CA TYR A 91 -0.03 0.13 4.61
C TYR A 91 -0.61 -1.02 5.43
N TYR A 92 -1.93 -1.22 5.37
CA TYR A 92 -2.60 -2.28 6.11
C TYR A 92 -2.17 -3.68 5.65
N ALA A 93 -2.01 -3.89 4.34
CA ALA A 93 -1.50 -5.14 3.79
C ALA A 93 -0.07 -5.43 4.26
N LEU A 94 0.82 -4.43 4.20
CA LEU A 94 2.17 -4.56 4.72
C LEU A 94 2.18 -4.88 6.22
N TYR A 95 1.34 -4.21 7.01
CA TYR A 95 1.24 -4.51 8.44
C TYR A 95 0.81 -5.96 8.70
N ARG A 96 -0.13 -6.50 7.94
CA ARG A 96 -0.51 -7.92 8.05
C ARG A 96 0.66 -8.85 7.71
N ILE A 97 1.36 -8.58 6.60
CA ILE A 97 2.53 -9.37 6.20
C ILE A 97 3.61 -9.32 7.29
N TYR A 98 3.86 -8.14 7.87
CA TYR A 98 4.79 -7.98 8.98
C TYR A 98 4.38 -8.85 10.18
N LYS A 99 3.10 -8.85 10.57
CA LYS A 99 2.59 -9.67 11.67
C LYS A 99 2.71 -11.18 11.42
N ILE A 100 2.49 -11.62 10.18
CA ILE A 100 2.71 -13.01 9.77
C ILE A 100 4.18 -13.39 9.95
N LEU A 101 5.09 -12.49 9.57
CA LEU A 101 6.53 -12.73 9.66
C LEU A 101 7.11 -12.50 11.06
N GLU A 102 6.40 -11.82 11.95
CA GLU A 102 6.90 -11.50 13.30
C GLU A 102 6.76 -12.65 14.28
N VAL A 103 5.57 -13.24 14.31
CA VAL A 103 5.23 -14.37 15.19
C VAL A 103 5.87 -15.65 14.64
#